data_AF-A0A8C9VG34-F1
#
_entry.id   AF-A0A8C9VG34-F1
#
_cell.length_a   1.000
_cell.length_b   1.000
_cell.length_c   1.000
_cell.angle_alpha   90.00
_cell.angle_beta   90.00
_cell.angle_gamma   90.00
#
_symmetry.space_group_name_H-M   'P 1'
#
loop_
_entity.id
_entity.type
_entity.pdbx_description
1 polymer ?
#
loop_
_entity_poly.entity_id
_entity_poly.type
_entity_poly.pdbx_seq_one_letter_code
_entity_poly.pdbx_strand_id
1 'polypeptide(L)'
;RVCEKHLQTFQVPSCTSKQDLTSGVAIAHVLHRIDPSWFNETWLGRIKEESSTNWRLKVSNLKKILQSVLEYYHDLEDLGHLRRQVRQLEERNTVYMQRTCELEEELRRANTVRSQLDVCQVQVQELHTKHSAESLKAEKWKFEYKNLHDKYEAMLKEKEVGLRPARRSPGTAWTGMWADPGTVGNLASEIMPTEFKETLVRLQNENSMLCAQEESYRRQLLELQAQLEASQRSRTAAETQNRLNQQQISELRTQLEDLQRALEEKNSKAEDVSASLLKKKLEQHLEKLHEAHSDLQKKKEFIDDLEPRVDSHMSKRIDELQESLRMKDEDMKQMERRYKHYVEKARRAIDTLDPGQSSQPAPSETQSLKNQLTNKNRKIHSLEHDLEKARSRRDQEEKIIINAWYNMGMALHQKVAVDRSGSPGQAQSFLAQQRQSTYARRGLSSRLQARQEGEKLGKI
;
A
#
# COMPACT_ATOMS: atom_id res chain seq x y z
N ARG A 1 -26.36 50.16 -12.61
CA ARG A 1 -25.30 51.20 -12.68
C ARG A 1 -23.89 50.61 -12.75
N VAL A 2 -23.41 49.82 -11.77
CA VAL A 2 -22.04 49.23 -11.86
C VAL A 2 -21.93 48.22 -12.99
N CYS A 3 -22.84 47.25 -13.09
CA CYS A 3 -22.84 46.25 -14.16
C CYS A 3 -23.02 46.87 -15.56
N GLU A 4 -23.88 47.89 -15.70
CA GLU A 4 -24.06 48.63 -16.96
C GLU A 4 -22.76 49.31 -17.41
N LYS A 5 -22.06 50.00 -16.49
CA LYS A 5 -20.76 50.61 -16.79
C LYS A 5 -19.71 49.58 -17.17
N HIS A 6 -19.76 48.39 -16.57
CA HIS A 6 -18.85 47.30 -16.90
C HIS A 6 -19.16 46.71 -18.29
N LEU A 7 -20.42 46.51 -18.65
CA LEU A 7 -20.80 46.04 -19.99
C LEU A 7 -20.38 47.03 -21.10
N GLN A 8 -20.39 48.33 -20.80
CA GLN A 8 -19.95 49.37 -21.74
C GLN A 8 -18.46 49.29 -22.10
N THR A 9 -17.61 48.65 -21.27
CA THR A 9 -16.17 48.49 -21.59
C THR A 9 -15.91 47.54 -22.76
N PHE A 10 -16.87 46.65 -23.05
CA PHE A 10 -16.76 45.67 -24.13
C PHE A 10 -17.03 46.26 -25.53
N GLN A 11 -17.40 47.55 -25.61
CA GLN A 11 -17.64 48.28 -26.87
C GLN A 11 -18.65 47.58 -27.80
N VAL A 12 -19.79 47.22 -27.25
CA VAL A 12 -20.82 46.40 -27.90
C VAL A 12 -21.97 47.27 -28.40
N PRO A 13 -22.60 46.96 -29.56
CA PRO A 13 -23.79 47.67 -30.03
C PRO A 13 -24.92 47.64 -28.99
N SER A 14 -25.64 48.77 -28.87
CA SER A 14 -26.86 48.90 -28.06
C SER A 14 -26.67 48.63 -26.55
N CYS A 15 -25.65 49.24 -25.92
CA CYS A 15 -25.35 49.09 -24.48
C CYS A 15 -25.39 50.41 -23.68
N THR A 16 -26.08 51.44 -24.21
CA THR A 16 -26.11 52.80 -23.64
C THR A 16 -27.17 52.99 -22.54
N SER A 17 -28.30 52.29 -22.64
CA SER A 17 -29.42 52.41 -21.73
C SER A 17 -29.86 51.06 -21.16
N LYS A 18 -30.56 51.08 -20.01
CA LYS A 18 -31.21 49.89 -19.44
C LYS A 18 -32.19 49.23 -20.41
N GLN A 19 -32.86 50.03 -21.25
CA GLN A 19 -33.84 49.52 -22.21
C GLN A 19 -33.14 48.75 -23.34
N ASP A 20 -31.92 49.13 -23.69
CA ASP A 20 -31.16 48.49 -24.77
C ASP A 20 -30.75 47.05 -24.37
N LEU A 21 -30.43 46.85 -23.08
CA LEU A 21 -30.11 45.54 -22.50
C LEU A 21 -31.30 44.58 -22.47
N THR A 22 -32.54 45.08 -22.47
CA THR A 22 -33.75 44.22 -22.43
C THR A 22 -33.90 43.33 -23.65
N SER A 23 -33.24 43.65 -24.76
CA SER A 23 -33.25 42.86 -25.99
C SER A 23 -32.44 41.56 -25.91
N GLY A 24 -31.51 41.49 -24.94
CA GLY A 24 -30.52 40.41 -24.83
C GLY A 24 -29.37 40.49 -25.84
N VAL A 25 -29.48 41.30 -26.89
CA VAL A 25 -28.49 41.36 -27.99
C VAL A 25 -27.13 41.85 -27.50
N ALA A 26 -27.10 42.95 -26.75
CA ALA A 26 -25.86 43.48 -26.17
C ALA A 26 -25.19 42.46 -25.23
N ILE A 27 -25.97 41.73 -24.44
CA ILE A 27 -25.44 40.69 -23.54
C ILE A 27 -24.84 39.53 -24.34
N ALA A 28 -25.49 39.11 -25.42
CA ALA A 28 -24.99 38.03 -26.26
C ALA A 28 -23.65 38.37 -26.91
N HIS A 29 -23.48 39.58 -27.42
CA HIS A 29 -22.20 40.03 -27.97
C HIS A 29 -21.09 40.16 -26.91
N VAL A 30 -21.42 40.55 -25.68
CA VAL A 30 -20.45 40.53 -24.57
C VAL A 30 -20.01 39.10 -24.27
N LEU A 31 -20.94 38.15 -24.21
CA LEU A 31 -20.61 36.74 -23.96
C LEU A 31 -19.73 36.15 -25.06
N HIS A 32 -20.01 36.47 -26.32
CA HIS A 32 -19.15 36.11 -27.45
C HIS A 32 -17.72 36.67 -27.31
N ARG A 33 -17.56 37.90 -26.77
CA ARG A 33 -16.25 38.51 -26.50
C ARG A 33 -15.52 37.86 -25.33
N ILE A 34 -16.24 37.36 -24.32
CA ILE A 34 -15.66 36.71 -23.15
C ILE A 34 -15.07 35.35 -23.52
N ASP A 35 -15.83 34.54 -24.25
CA ASP A 35 -15.36 33.25 -24.75
C ASP A 35 -15.92 32.97 -26.15
N PRO A 36 -15.17 33.31 -27.21
CA PRO A 36 -15.59 33.07 -28.59
C PRO A 36 -15.69 31.59 -28.94
N SER A 37 -15.05 30.69 -28.18
CA SER A 37 -15.07 29.26 -28.45
C SER A 37 -16.40 28.63 -28.03
N TRP A 38 -16.90 29.04 -26.85
CA TRP A 38 -18.19 28.60 -26.33
C TRP A 38 -19.36 29.39 -26.94
N PHE A 39 -19.32 30.71 -26.82
CA PHE A 39 -20.34 31.61 -27.34
C PHE A 39 -20.05 32.00 -28.79
N ASN A 40 -19.83 31.03 -29.67
CA ASN A 40 -19.38 31.25 -31.05
C ASN A 40 -20.40 31.98 -31.96
N GLU A 41 -20.01 32.32 -33.18
CA GLU A 41 -20.87 33.03 -34.13
C GLU A 41 -22.17 32.28 -34.44
N THR A 42 -22.16 30.94 -34.43
CA THR A 42 -23.37 30.14 -34.69
C THR A 42 -24.38 30.23 -33.54
N TRP A 43 -23.90 30.38 -32.30
CA TRP A 43 -24.75 30.64 -31.15
C TRP A 43 -25.27 32.09 -31.17
N LEU A 44 -24.39 33.05 -31.46
CA LEU A 44 -24.75 34.47 -31.54
C LEU A 44 -25.84 34.72 -32.60
N GLY A 45 -25.75 34.07 -33.76
CA GLY A 45 -26.75 34.14 -34.83
C GLY A 45 -28.15 33.60 -34.44
N ARG A 46 -28.30 32.89 -33.30
CA ARG A 46 -29.61 32.46 -32.78
C ARG A 46 -30.34 33.57 -32.02
N ILE A 47 -29.64 34.66 -31.71
CA ILE A 47 -30.18 35.85 -31.04
C ILE A 47 -30.61 36.83 -32.13
N LYS A 48 -31.91 37.16 -32.17
CA LYS A 48 -32.47 38.00 -33.23
C LYS A 48 -32.47 39.48 -32.83
N GLU A 49 -32.00 40.34 -33.72
CA GLU A 49 -32.19 41.79 -33.68
C GLU A 49 -33.47 42.19 -34.43
N GLU A 50 -34.51 42.65 -33.72
CA GLU A 50 -35.73 43.24 -34.31
C GLU A 50 -36.23 44.44 -33.48
N SER A 51 -36.99 45.32 -34.13
CA SER A 51 -37.47 46.62 -33.62
C SER A 51 -38.18 46.53 -32.26
N SER A 52 -37.61 47.25 -31.29
CA SER A 52 -38.03 47.71 -29.94
C SER A 52 -39.28 47.18 -29.21
N THR A 53 -40.35 46.72 -29.87
CA THR A 53 -41.68 46.45 -29.29
C THR A 53 -42.03 44.97 -29.09
N ASN A 54 -41.30 44.02 -29.68
CA ASN A 54 -41.64 42.58 -29.59
C ASN A 54 -41.13 41.94 -28.28
N TRP A 55 -41.88 42.11 -27.18
CA TRP A 55 -41.50 41.61 -25.85
C TRP A 55 -41.34 40.07 -25.79
N ARG A 56 -42.12 39.31 -26.58
CA ARG A 56 -41.99 37.84 -26.64
C ARG A 56 -40.62 37.41 -27.18
N LEU A 57 -40.11 38.13 -28.18
CA LEU A 57 -38.78 37.88 -28.73
C LEU A 57 -37.68 38.22 -27.72
N LYS A 58 -37.80 39.36 -27.02
CA LYS A 58 -36.87 39.74 -25.95
C LYS A 58 -36.76 38.66 -24.87
N VAL A 59 -37.89 38.14 -24.41
CA VAL A 59 -37.94 37.03 -23.44
C VAL A 59 -37.30 35.76 -24.01
N SER A 60 -37.53 35.44 -25.29
CA SER A 60 -36.91 34.28 -25.95
C SER A 60 -35.38 34.40 -26.03
N ASN A 61 -34.86 35.57 -26.42
CA ASN A 61 -33.43 35.85 -26.46
C ASN A 61 -32.79 35.72 -25.07
N LEU A 62 -33.39 36.36 -24.06
CA LEU A 62 -32.89 36.30 -22.68
C LEU A 62 -32.91 34.87 -22.11
N LYS A 63 -33.94 34.07 -22.44
CA LYS A 63 -34.00 32.67 -22.04
C LYS A 63 -32.85 31.84 -22.65
N LYS A 64 -32.55 32.05 -23.94
CA LYS A 64 -31.42 31.37 -24.60
C LYS A 64 -30.08 31.77 -23.98
N ILE A 65 -29.90 33.05 -23.70
CA ILE A 65 -28.70 33.58 -23.06
C ILE A 65 -28.52 32.97 -21.67
N LEU A 66 -29.56 33.01 -20.84
CA LEU A 66 -29.52 32.44 -19.50
C LEU A 66 -29.20 30.94 -19.54
N GLN A 67 -29.86 30.19 -20.42
CA GLN A 67 -29.61 28.76 -20.60
C GLN A 67 -28.13 28.47 -20.94
N SER A 68 -27.58 29.14 -21.96
CA SER A 68 -26.18 28.92 -22.37
C SER A 68 -25.15 29.41 -21.36
N VAL A 69 -25.48 30.44 -20.57
CA VAL A 69 -24.63 30.89 -19.46
C VAL A 69 -24.62 29.87 -18.33
N LEU A 70 -25.78 29.30 -17.98
CA LEU A 70 -25.85 28.24 -16.97
C LEU A 70 -25.09 26.98 -17.39
N GLU A 71 -25.23 26.58 -18.66
CA GLU A 71 -24.47 25.46 -19.25
C GLU A 71 -22.96 25.73 -19.19
N TYR A 72 -22.53 26.96 -19.54
CA TYR A 72 -21.13 27.37 -19.45
C TYR A 72 -20.57 27.28 -18.02
N TYR A 73 -21.34 27.74 -17.02
CA TYR A 73 -20.92 27.65 -15.62
C TYR A 73 -20.78 26.21 -15.15
N HIS A 74 -21.72 25.34 -15.53
CA HIS A 74 -21.65 23.92 -15.19
C HIS A 74 -20.41 23.24 -15.79
N ASP A 75 -20.13 23.48 -17.07
CA ASP A 75 -18.94 22.91 -17.73
C ASP A 75 -17.63 23.45 -17.14
N LEU A 76 -17.60 24.72 -16.71
CA LEU A 76 -16.45 25.28 -16.00
C LEU A 76 -16.23 24.62 -14.63
N GLU A 77 -17.30 24.33 -13.90
CA GLU A 77 -17.24 23.59 -12.65
C GLU A 77 -16.67 22.19 -12.88
N ASP A 78 -17.20 21.46 -13.87
CA ASP A 78 -16.74 20.12 -14.26
C ASP A 78 -15.27 20.11 -14.68
N LEU A 79 -14.83 21.08 -15.48
CA LEU A 79 -13.42 21.29 -15.82
C LEU A 79 -12.58 21.57 -14.57
N GLY A 80 -13.12 22.28 -13.60
CA GLY A 80 -12.51 22.50 -12.29
C GLY A 80 -12.36 21.21 -11.48
N HIS A 81 -13.39 20.35 -11.48
CA HIS A 81 -13.35 19.02 -10.87
C HIS A 81 -12.30 18.12 -11.54
N LEU A 82 -12.28 18.10 -12.87
CA LEU A 82 -11.34 17.31 -13.64
C LEU A 82 -9.89 17.77 -13.42
N ARG A 83 -9.64 19.09 -13.41
CA ARG A 83 -8.32 19.64 -13.07
C ARG A 83 -7.85 19.24 -11.67
N ARG A 84 -8.73 19.26 -10.67
CA ARG A 84 -8.40 18.79 -9.32
C ARG A 84 -8.10 17.30 -9.30
N GLN A 85 -8.85 16.50 -10.03
CA GLN A 85 -8.62 15.05 -10.15
C GLN A 85 -7.28 14.74 -10.83
N VAL A 86 -6.94 15.46 -11.91
CA VAL A 86 -5.65 15.32 -12.61
C VAL A 86 -4.49 15.62 -11.66
N ARG A 87 -4.54 16.73 -10.91
CA ARG A 87 -3.50 17.03 -9.90
C ARG A 87 -3.36 15.94 -8.84
N GLN A 88 -4.47 15.41 -8.34
CA GLN A 88 -4.43 14.31 -7.38
C GLN A 88 -3.83 13.03 -7.96
N LEU A 89 -4.04 12.76 -9.25
CA LEU A 89 -3.44 11.62 -9.94
C LEU A 89 -1.94 11.85 -10.17
N GLU A 90 -1.54 13.07 -10.54
CA GLU A 90 -0.13 13.46 -10.68
C GLU A 90 0.61 13.31 -9.34
N GLU A 91 0.05 13.83 -8.25
CA GLU A 91 0.59 13.69 -6.89
C GLU A 91 0.70 12.21 -6.45
N ARG A 92 -0.30 11.38 -6.74
CA ARG A 92 -0.21 9.94 -6.47
C ARG A 92 0.88 9.27 -7.30
N ASN A 93 1.02 9.65 -8.57
CA ASN A 93 2.03 9.10 -9.46
C ASN A 93 3.45 9.46 -9.00
N THR A 94 3.69 10.70 -8.56
CA THR A 94 4.99 11.09 -8.01
C THR A 94 5.35 10.30 -6.76
N VAL A 95 4.38 10.06 -5.87
CA VAL A 95 4.58 9.19 -4.69
C VAL A 95 4.88 7.75 -5.09
N TYR A 96 4.17 7.18 -6.06
CA TYR A 96 4.47 5.84 -6.56
C TYR A 96 5.87 5.74 -7.18
N MET A 97 6.30 6.77 -7.91
CA MET A 97 7.64 6.82 -8.49
C MET A 97 8.71 6.91 -7.40
N GLN A 98 8.53 7.77 -6.38
CA GLN A 98 9.43 7.84 -5.22
C GLN A 98 9.53 6.49 -4.51
N ARG A 99 8.39 5.84 -4.25
CA ARG A 99 8.36 4.51 -3.61
C ARG A 99 9.08 3.45 -4.44
N THR A 100 8.97 3.53 -5.76
CA THR A 100 9.67 2.60 -6.67
C THR A 100 11.18 2.80 -6.57
N CYS A 101 11.67 4.05 -6.58
CA CYS A 101 13.09 4.36 -6.40
C CYS A 101 13.63 3.87 -5.05
N GLU A 102 12.87 4.06 -3.96
CA GLU A 102 13.24 3.55 -2.63
C GLU A 102 13.41 2.04 -2.62
N LEU A 103 12.45 1.31 -3.19
CA LEU A 103 12.49 -0.16 -3.28
C LEU A 103 13.65 -0.65 -4.15
N GLU A 104 13.98 0.06 -5.24
CA GLU A 104 15.15 -0.26 -6.06
C GLU A 104 16.47 -0.04 -5.30
N GLU A 105 16.56 0.99 -4.47
CA GLU A 105 17.71 1.22 -3.60
C GLU A 105 17.84 0.15 -2.51
N GLU A 106 16.73 -0.19 -1.84
CA GLU A 106 16.69 -1.30 -0.88
C GLU A 106 17.14 -2.62 -1.51
N LEU A 107 16.68 -2.90 -2.74
CA LEU A 107 17.11 -4.08 -3.49
C LEU A 107 18.62 -4.05 -3.80
N ARG A 108 19.18 -2.90 -4.19
CA ARG A 108 20.63 -2.75 -4.39
C ARG A 108 21.40 -3.04 -3.10
N ARG A 109 20.98 -2.47 -1.96
CA ARG A 109 21.59 -2.71 -0.65
C ARG A 109 21.50 -4.18 -0.25
N ALA A 110 20.34 -4.81 -0.44
CA ALA A 110 20.15 -6.24 -0.16
C ALA A 110 21.07 -7.11 -1.03
N ASN A 111 21.22 -6.77 -2.32
CA ASN A 111 22.13 -7.49 -3.21
C ASN A 111 23.60 -7.35 -2.80
N THR A 112 24.04 -6.18 -2.31
CA THR A 112 25.41 -6.01 -1.80
C THR A 112 25.66 -6.87 -0.56
N VAL A 113 24.70 -6.92 0.38
CA VAL A 113 24.82 -7.77 1.58
C VAL A 113 24.80 -9.25 1.20
N ARG A 114 23.95 -9.66 0.26
CA ARG A 114 23.93 -11.03 -0.26
C ARG A 114 25.27 -11.43 -0.86
N SER A 115 25.87 -10.57 -1.69
CA SER A 115 27.18 -10.85 -2.27
C SER A 115 28.27 -10.98 -1.20
N GLN A 116 28.22 -10.17 -0.13
CA GLN A 116 29.15 -10.31 1.00
C GLN A 116 28.92 -11.62 1.76
N LEU A 117 27.66 -12.01 1.96
CA LEU A 117 27.31 -13.28 2.60
C LEU A 117 27.82 -14.47 1.79
N ASP A 118 27.69 -14.45 0.47
CA ASP A 118 28.18 -15.50 -0.43
C ASP A 118 29.72 -15.66 -0.30
N VAL A 119 30.46 -14.54 -0.22
CA VAL A 119 31.91 -14.56 0.00
C VAL A 119 32.24 -15.15 1.38
N CYS A 120 31.57 -14.70 2.43
CA CYS A 120 31.75 -15.26 3.78
C CYS A 120 31.43 -16.75 3.84
N GLN A 121 30.40 -17.20 3.13
CA GLN A 121 30.01 -18.62 3.07
C GLN A 121 31.11 -19.47 2.42
N VAL A 122 31.68 -19.01 1.31
CA VAL A 122 32.82 -19.68 0.66
C VAL A 122 34.03 -19.74 1.60
N GLN A 123 34.34 -18.63 2.29
CA GLN A 123 35.46 -18.59 3.24
C GLN A 123 35.27 -19.57 4.40
N VAL A 124 34.06 -19.71 4.92
CA VAL A 124 33.73 -20.69 5.97
C VAL A 124 33.92 -22.13 5.45
N GLN A 125 33.48 -22.43 4.23
CA GLN A 125 33.66 -23.76 3.63
C GLN A 125 35.16 -24.08 3.40
N GLU A 126 35.95 -23.11 2.95
CA GLU A 126 37.40 -23.25 2.80
C GLU A 126 38.10 -23.49 4.14
N LEU A 127 37.73 -22.75 5.19
CA LEU A 127 38.29 -22.97 6.52
C LEU A 127 37.89 -24.34 7.09
N HIS A 128 36.64 -24.76 6.86
CA HIS A 128 36.17 -26.08 7.29
C HIS A 128 36.92 -27.23 6.59
N THR A 129 37.17 -27.10 5.28
CA THR A 129 37.95 -28.09 4.52
C THR A 129 39.42 -28.12 4.95
N LYS A 130 40.03 -26.96 5.24
CA LYS A 130 41.38 -26.89 5.81
C LYS A 130 41.44 -27.54 7.20
N HIS A 131 40.51 -27.20 8.07
CA HIS A 131 40.44 -27.74 9.44
C HIS A 131 40.26 -29.27 9.43
N SER A 132 39.38 -29.80 8.59
CA SER A 132 39.19 -31.25 8.46
C SER A 132 40.44 -31.94 7.90
N ALA A 133 41.14 -31.34 6.93
CA ALA A 133 42.41 -31.86 6.42
C ALA A 133 43.52 -31.87 7.48
N GLU A 134 43.63 -30.82 8.30
CA GLU A 134 44.57 -30.75 9.42
C GLU A 134 44.23 -31.76 10.52
N SER A 135 42.94 -31.93 10.83
CA SER A 135 42.46 -32.95 11.78
C SER A 135 42.89 -34.35 11.35
N LEU A 136 42.67 -34.71 10.07
CA LEU A 136 43.10 -36.00 9.51
C LEU A 136 44.63 -36.16 9.53
N LYS A 137 45.39 -35.10 9.26
CA LYS A 137 46.87 -35.13 9.39
C LYS A 137 47.29 -35.37 10.84
N ALA A 138 46.65 -34.71 11.80
CA ALA A 138 46.94 -34.91 13.22
C ALA A 138 46.63 -36.34 13.67
N GLU A 139 45.54 -36.94 13.19
CA GLU A 139 45.23 -38.36 13.44
C GLU A 139 46.29 -39.30 12.88
N LYS A 140 46.78 -39.06 11.65
CA LYS A 140 47.89 -39.83 11.06
C LYS A 140 49.15 -39.75 11.90
N TRP A 141 49.57 -38.53 12.29
CA TRP A 141 50.75 -38.35 13.14
C TRP A 141 50.59 -38.98 14.52
N LYS A 142 49.40 -38.95 15.13
CA LYS A 142 49.11 -39.65 16.38
C LYS A 142 49.30 -41.15 16.23
N PHE A 143 48.82 -41.74 15.12
CA PHE A 143 49.00 -43.15 14.84
C PHE A 143 50.48 -43.52 14.63
N GLU A 144 51.21 -42.74 13.83
CA GLU A 144 52.65 -42.96 13.59
C GLU A 144 53.47 -42.83 14.87
N TYR A 145 53.19 -41.81 15.69
CA TYR A 145 53.83 -41.63 17.00
C TYR A 145 53.56 -42.83 17.90
N LYS A 146 52.31 -43.29 18.00
CA LYS A 146 51.96 -44.47 18.79
C LYS A 146 52.72 -45.72 18.32
N ASN A 147 52.75 -45.97 17.01
CA ASN A 147 53.49 -47.10 16.44
C ASN A 147 55.00 -47.03 16.73
N LEU A 148 55.60 -45.84 16.63
CA LEU A 148 57.02 -45.64 16.94
C LEU A 148 57.31 -45.79 18.44
N HIS A 149 56.39 -45.31 19.28
CA HIS A 149 56.44 -45.45 20.72
C HIS A 149 56.32 -46.91 21.16
N ASP A 150 55.38 -47.66 20.57
CA ASP A 150 55.21 -49.10 20.83
C ASP A 150 56.47 -49.88 20.45
N LYS A 151 57.12 -49.55 19.31
CA LYS A 151 58.41 -50.12 18.91
C LYS A 151 59.53 -49.77 19.90
N TYR A 152 59.59 -48.52 20.36
CA TYR A 152 60.56 -48.08 21.35
C TYR A 152 60.37 -48.81 22.68
N GLU A 153 59.13 -48.96 23.15
CA GLU A 153 58.80 -49.75 24.34
C GLU A 153 59.19 -51.22 24.20
N ALA A 154 59.00 -51.83 23.03
CA ALA A 154 59.43 -53.21 22.76
C ALA A 154 60.95 -53.34 22.89
N MET A 155 61.71 -52.43 22.27
CA MET A 155 63.18 -52.39 22.36
C MET A 155 63.66 -52.15 23.81
N LEU A 156 62.98 -51.29 24.58
CA LEU A 156 63.28 -51.09 26.00
C LEU A 156 63.06 -52.37 26.81
N LYS A 157 61.93 -53.06 26.60
CA LYS A 157 61.62 -54.33 27.27
C LYS A 157 62.66 -55.41 26.94
N GLU A 158 63.10 -55.52 25.69
CA GLU A 158 64.19 -56.42 25.29
C GLU A 158 65.52 -56.06 25.96
N LYS A 159 65.86 -54.76 26.02
CA LYS A 159 67.06 -54.28 26.72
C LYS A 159 67.02 -54.54 28.22
N GLU A 160 65.88 -54.36 28.87
CA GLU A 160 65.70 -54.67 30.30
C GLU A 160 65.78 -56.17 30.61
N VAL A 161 65.27 -57.02 29.71
CA VAL A 161 65.41 -58.48 29.82
C VAL A 161 66.88 -58.91 29.59
N GLY A 162 67.60 -58.25 28.67
CA GLY A 162 69.02 -58.51 28.39
C GLY A 162 70.01 -57.99 29.46
N LEU A 163 69.66 -56.93 30.21
CA LEU A 163 70.54 -56.30 31.22
C LEU A 163 70.35 -56.82 32.65
N ARG A 164 69.55 -57.88 32.85
CA ARG A 164 69.36 -58.49 34.17
C ARG A 164 70.47 -59.50 34.57
N PRO A 165 71.74 -59.30 34.17
CA PRO A 165 72.84 -59.71 35.03
C PRO A 165 74.04 -58.73 35.04
N ALA A 166 73.85 -57.42 35.29
CA ALA A 166 74.99 -56.56 35.62
C ALA A 166 74.56 -55.27 36.33
N ARG A 167 74.33 -55.33 37.66
CA ARG A 167 74.19 -54.13 38.47
C ARG A 167 75.06 -54.23 39.71
N ARG A 168 76.18 -53.50 39.72
CA ARG A 168 76.90 -53.14 40.96
C ARG A 168 77.78 -51.89 40.76
N SER A 169 77.14 -50.73 40.98
CA SER A 169 77.53 -49.68 41.94
C SER A 169 78.92 -48.96 41.80
N PRO A 170 79.23 -47.87 42.57
CA PRO A 170 79.17 -46.48 42.07
C PRO A 170 80.26 -45.52 42.62
N GLY A 171 80.16 -44.21 42.29
CA GLY A 171 80.67 -43.06 43.09
C GLY A 171 82.17 -42.72 42.89
N THR A 172 82.69 -41.50 43.03
CA THR A 172 82.36 -40.28 43.81
C THR A 172 83.41 -39.21 43.38
N ALA A 173 83.12 -37.96 42.97
CA ALA A 173 82.76 -36.71 43.70
C ALA A 173 83.87 -36.02 44.54
N TRP A 174 83.86 -34.65 44.49
CA TRP A 174 84.49 -33.58 45.34
C TRP A 174 85.81 -32.95 44.81
N THR A 175 86.00 -31.65 44.47
CA THR A 175 85.70 -30.24 44.91
C THR A 175 86.87 -29.48 45.58
N GLY A 176 87.19 -28.29 45.03
CA GLY A 176 87.87 -27.12 45.65
C GLY A 176 89.40 -27.00 45.43
N MET A 177 90.07 -25.84 45.36
CA MET A 177 89.72 -24.41 45.30
C MET A 177 91.05 -23.59 45.14
N TRP A 178 91.08 -22.64 44.19
CA TRP A 178 91.88 -21.39 44.01
C TRP A 178 93.44 -21.30 43.99
N ALA A 179 93.93 -20.85 42.81
CA ALA A 179 94.75 -19.66 42.49
C ALA A 179 96.28 -19.55 42.78
N ASP A 180 97.03 -19.54 41.65
CA ASP A 180 98.22 -18.75 41.21
C ASP A 180 99.55 -18.80 42.01
N PRO A 181 100.73 -19.00 41.37
CA PRO A 181 101.38 -17.91 40.60
C PRO A 181 102.20 -18.32 39.35
N GLY A 182 102.14 -17.45 38.34
CA GLY A 182 103.27 -16.90 37.57
C GLY A 182 104.58 -17.70 37.38
N THR A 183 104.81 -18.07 36.12
CA THR A 183 106.06 -17.90 35.36
C THR A 183 107.39 -18.27 36.02
N VAL A 184 107.87 -19.51 35.79
CA VAL A 184 109.31 -19.80 35.70
C VAL A 184 109.56 -20.93 34.70
N GLY A 185 110.31 -20.61 33.65
CA GLY A 185 110.62 -21.51 32.54
C GLY A 185 111.78 -22.46 32.82
N ASN A 186 111.71 -23.61 32.12
CA ASN A 186 112.80 -24.26 31.39
C ASN A 186 114.09 -24.70 32.12
N LEU A 187 114.02 -25.20 33.36
CA LEU A 187 115.10 -26.08 33.89
C LEU A 187 114.61 -27.34 34.62
N ALA A 188 113.29 -27.52 34.80
CA ALA A 188 112.72 -28.72 35.44
C ALA A 188 112.43 -29.87 34.46
N SER A 189 112.60 -29.67 33.15
CA SER A 189 112.19 -30.63 32.11
C SER A 189 113.11 -31.86 32.00
N GLU A 190 114.30 -31.85 32.60
CA GLU A 190 115.29 -32.93 32.43
C GLU A 190 115.39 -33.92 33.61
N ILE A 191 114.80 -33.61 34.78
CA ILE A 191 114.89 -34.47 35.99
C ILE A 191 113.52 -35.07 36.40
N MET A 192 112.44 -34.74 35.70
CA MET A 192 111.09 -35.23 36.04
C MET A 192 110.83 -36.64 35.48
N PRO A 193 110.36 -37.61 36.31
CA PRO A 193 109.97 -38.95 35.86
C PRO A 193 108.94 -38.89 34.74
N THR A 194 109.00 -39.84 33.80
CA THR A 194 108.19 -39.86 32.58
C THR A 194 106.69 -39.85 32.85
N GLU A 195 106.22 -40.46 33.95
CA GLU A 195 104.80 -40.47 34.31
C GLU A 195 104.26 -39.06 34.68
N PHE A 196 105.12 -38.18 35.22
CA PHE A 196 104.73 -36.82 35.55
C PHE A 196 104.64 -35.90 34.32
N LYS A 197 105.41 -36.18 33.26
CA LYS A 197 105.34 -35.45 31.99
C LYS A 197 104.05 -35.77 31.23
N GLU A 198 103.67 -37.05 31.20
CA GLU A 198 102.42 -37.49 30.54
C GLU A 198 101.18 -36.93 31.24
N THR A 199 101.16 -36.91 32.58
CA THR A 199 100.07 -36.31 33.35
C THR A 199 99.97 -34.80 33.16
N LEU A 200 101.10 -34.09 33.06
CA LEU A 200 101.13 -32.65 32.76
C LEU A 200 100.55 -32.35 31.37
N VAL A 201 100.95 -33.11 30.34
CA VAL A 201 100.41 -32.93 28.97
C VAL A 201 98.91 -33.23 28.91
N ARG A 202 98.45 -34.29 29.60
CA ARG A 202 97.02 -34.62 29.68
C ARG A 202 96.22 -33.47 30.31
N LEU A 203 96.70 -32.93 31.42
CA LEU A 203 96.06 -31.80 32.10
C LEU A 203 96.12 -30.52 31.27
N GLN A 204 97.20 -30.27 30.54
CA GLN A 204 97.30 -29.11 29.65
C GLN A 204 96.32 -29.19 28.48
N ASN A 205 96.15 -30.38 27.90
CA ASN A 205 95.13 -30.62 26.87
C ASN A 205 93.71 -30.50 27.44
N GLU A 206 93.46 -31.03 28.64
CA GLU A 206 92.17 -30.92 29.32
C GLU A 206 91.82 -29.45 29.65
N ASN A 207 92.80 -28.68 30.11
CA ASN A 207 92.62 -27.26 30.39
C ASN A 207 92.38 -26.44 29.11
N SER A 208 93.12 -26.75 28.03
CA SER A 208 92.85 -26.16 26.71
C SER A 208 91.44 -26.45 26.21
N MET A 209 90.95 -27.68 26.40
CA MET A 209 89.58 -28.08 26.06
C MET A 209 88.54 -27.34 26.90
N LEU A 210 88.76 -27.21 28.21
CA LEU A 210 87.84 -26.49 29.12
C LEU A 210 87.78 -25.00 28.82
N CYS A 211 88.91 -24.35 28.50
CA CYS A 211 88.90 -22.95 28.06
C CYS A 211 88.09 -22.76 26.77
N ALA A 212 88.28 -23.63 25.77
CA ALA A 212 87.50 -23.57 24.53
C ALA A 212 86.00 -23.81 24.79
N GLN A 213 85.67 -24.71 25.73
CA GLN A 213 84.29 -24.97 26.15
C GLN A 213 83.70 -23.76 26.89
N GLU A 214 84.43 -23.13 27.81
CA GLU A 214 83.98 -21.92 28.51
C GLU A 214 83.74 -20.75 27.54
N GLU A 215 84.63 -20.55 26.57
CA GLU A 215 84.43 -19.56 25.50
C GLU A 215 83.19 -19.88 24.64
N SER A 216 82.92 -21.16 24.38
CA SER A 216 81.70 -21.55 23.66
C SER A 216 80.44 -21.24 24.47
N TYR A 217 80.45 -21.47 25.78
CA TYR A 217 79.33 -21.10 26.67
C TYR A 217 79.17 -19.60 26.80
N ARG A 218 80.26 -18.83 26.89
CA ARG A 218 80.21 -17.36 26.86
C ARG A 218 79.61 -16.84 25.57
N ARG A 219 79.98 -17.41 24.42
CA ARG A 219 79.38 -17.08 23.11
C ARG A 219 77.90 -17.42 23.06
N GLN A 220 77.48 -18.58 23.55
CA GLN A 220 76.07 -18.97 23.63
C GLN A 220 75.27 -18.04 24.56
N LEU A 221 75.84 -17.64 25.69
CA LEU A 221 75.20 -16.72 26.62
C LEU A 221 74.98 -15.33 25.97
N LEU A 222 75.98 -14.81 25.27
CA LEU A 222 75.87 -13.53 24.55
C LEU A 222 74.81 -13.60 23.44
N GLU A 223 74.76 -14.69 22.69
CA GLU A 223 73.76 -14.89 21.64
C GLU A 223 72.34 -14.95 22.23
N LEU A 224 72.14 -15.72 23.31
CA LEU A 224 70.85 -15.78 24.01
C LEU A 224 70.45 -14.43 24.58
N GLN A 225 71.41 -13.65 25.11
CA GLN A 225 71.15 -12.30 25.60
C GLN A 225 70.73 -11.35 24.47
N ALA A 226 71.40 -11.40 23.31
CA ALA A 226 71.03 -10.61 22.14
C ALA A 226 69.63 -10.99 21.61
N GLN A 227 69.29 -12.27 21.59
CA GLN A 227 67.95 -12.75 21.20
C GLN A 227 66.87 -12.29 22.18
N LEU A 228 67.15 -12.34 23.48
CA LEU A 228 66.23 -11.83 24.51
C LEU A 228 65.99 -10.33 24.34
N GLU A 229 67.05 -9.54 24.14
CA GLU A 229 66.93 -8.10 23.89
C GLU A 229 66.17 -7.78 22.60
N ALA A 230 66.43 -8.53 21.51
CA ALA A 230 65.71 -8.37 20.25
C ALA A 230 64.20 -8.70 20.41
N SER A 231 63.89 -9.79 21.12
CA SER A 231 62.51 -10.14 21.45
C SER A 231 61.84 -9.09 22.34
N GLN A 232 62.55 -8.51 23.30
CA GLN A 232 62.05 -7.43 24.16
C GLN A 232 61.76 -6.16 23.35
N ARG A 233 62.68 -5.75 22.45
CA ARG A 233 62.47 -4.58 21.57
C ARG A 233 61.29 -4.79 20.62
N SER A 234 61.14 -6.00 20.06
CA SER A 234 59.99 -6.34 19.23
C SER A 234 58.68 -6.27 20.02
N ARG A 235 58.68 -6.80 21.25
CA ARG A 235 57.53 -6.74 22.16
C ARG A 235 57.14 -5.31 22.50
N THR A 236 58.09 -4.45 22.88
CA THR A 236 57.78 -3.05 23.23
C THR A 236 57.27 -2.27 22.01
N ALA A 237 57.80 -2.51 20.81
CA ALA A 237 57.28 -1.92 19.58
C ALA A 237 55.84 -2.39 19.25
N ALA A 238 55.53 -3.66 19.47
CA ALA A 238 54.17 -4.17 19.30
C ALA A 238 53.20 -3.60 20.35
N GLU A 239 53.64 -3.45 21.60
CA GLU A 239 52.85 -2.85 22.68
C GLU A 239 52.56 -1.37 22.42
N THR A 240 53.54 -0.58 21.94
CA THR A 240 53.30 0.82 21.57
C THR A 240 52.35 0.95 20.38
N GLN A 241 52.48 0.09 19.37
CA GLN A 241 51.55 0.08 18.23
C GLN A 241 50.14 -0.32 18.66
N ASN A 242 49.99 -1.32 19.53
CA ASN A 242 48.69 -1.69 20.08
C ASN A 242 48.04 -0.55 20.87
N ARG A 243 48.83 0.19 21.67
CA ARG A 243 48.32 1.37 22.38
C ARG A 243 47.83 2.44 21.42
N LEU A 244 48.57 2.73 20.35
CA LEU A 244 48.16 3.69 19.32
C LEU A 244 46.89 3.24 18.59
N ASN A 245 46.82 1.97 18.19
CA ASN A 245 45.63 1.40 17.56
C ASN A 245 44.41 1.48 18.48
N GLN A 246 44.57 1.21 19.79
CA GLN A 246 43.49 1.37 20.77
C GLN A 246 43.01 2.82 20.89
N GLN A 247 43.94 3.79 20.86
CA GLN A 247 43.59 5.22 20.84
C GLN A 247 42.79 5.57 19.58
N GLN A 248 43.24 5.16 18.40
CA GLN A 248 42.52 5.38 17.14
C GLN A 248 41.13 4.73 17.13
N ILE A 249 41.01 3.51 17.67
CA ILE A 249 39.71 2.85 17.81
C ILE A 249 38.80 3.64 18.75
N SER A 250 39.32 4.19 19.85
CA SER A 250 38.52 5.01 20.77
C SER A 250 38.07 6.32 20.13
N GLU A 251 38.92 6.99 19.37
CA GLU A 251 38.59 8.22 18.64
C GLU A 251 37.51 7.95 17.57
N LEU A 252 37.67 6.89 16.77
CA LEU A 252 36.68 6.49 15.77
C LEU A 252 35.34 6.12 16.41
N ARG A 253 35.34 5.46 17.58
CA ARG A 253 34.11 5.17 18.34
C ARG A 253 33.42 6.46 18.79
N THR A 254 34.16 7.42 19.35
CA THR A 254 33.57 8.71 19.74
C THR A 254 32.99 9.48 18.54
N GLN A 255 33.67 9.46 17.39
CA GLN A 255 33.15 10.07 16.17
C GLN A 255 31.87 9.39 15.67
N LEU A 256 31.81 8.05 15.73
CA LEU A 256 30.59 7.31 15.38
C LEU A 256 29.44 7.63 16.35
N GLU A 257 29.71 7.71 17.65
CA GLU A 257 28.71 8.08 18.66
C GLU A 257 28.18 9.50 18.45
N ASP A 258 29.04 10.46 18.15
CA ASP A 258 28.63 11.85 17.89
C ASP A 258 27.82 11.97 16.58
N LEU A 259 28.21 11.26 15.52
CA LEU A 259 27.44 11.19 14.28
C LEU A 259 26.08 10.53 14.49
N GLN A 260 26.03 9.46 15.28
CA GLN A 260 24.78 8.79 15.62
C GLN A 260 23.86 9.71 16.43
N ARG A 261 24.39 10.42 17.43
CA ARG A 261 23.64 11.42 18.21
C ARG A 261 23.12 12.55 17.32
N ALA A 262 23.93 13.07 16.40
CA ALA A 262 23.51 14.11 15.46
C ALA A 262 22.41 13.62 14.50
N LEU A 263 22.43 12.34 14.12
CA LEU A 263 21.39 11.73 13.29
C LEU A 263 20.09 11.52 14.08
N GLU A 264 20.18 11.01 15.31
CA GLU A 264 19.03 10.84 16.22
C GLU A 264 18.37 12.19 16.53
N GLU A 265 19.14 13.25 16.76
CA GLU A 265 18.61 14.61 16.91
C GLU A 265 17.92 15.14 15.66
N LYS A 266 18.44 14.84 14.47
CA LYS A 266 17.80 15.24 13.21
C LYS A 266 16.50 14.48 12.99
N ASN A 267 16.48 13.19 13.31
CA ASN A 267 15.28 12.36 13.21
C ASN A 267 14.21 12.81 14.20
N SER A 268 14.56 13.05 15.48
CA SER A 268 13.59 13.53 16.48
C SER A 268 13.01 14.89 16.11
N LYS A 269 13.83 15.83 15.63
CA LYS A 269 13.35 17.13 15.12
C LYS A 269 12.42 16.97 13.91
N ALA A 270 12.73 16.06 12.99
CA ALA A 270 11.87 15.79 11.83
C ALA A 270 10.54 15.14 12.23
N GLU A 271 10.58 14.18 13.17
CA GLU A 271 9.40 13.53 13.74
C GLU A 271 8.51 14.55 14.47
N ASP A 272 9.08 15.40 15.33
CA ASP A 272 8.34 16.45 16.04
C ASP A 272 7.67 17.45 15.08
N VAL A 273 8.37 17.90 14.03
CA VAL A 273 7.81 18.80 13.02
C VAL A 273 6.69 18.11 12.24
N SER A 274 6.86 16.84 11.89
CA SER A 274 5.84 16.06 11.17
C SER A 274 4.60 15.79 12.04
N ALA A 275 4.78 15.45 13.31
CA ALA A 275 3.72 15.22 14.28
C ALA A 275 2.96 16.52 14.59
N SER A 276 3.67 17.64 14.75
CA SER A 276 3.09 18.97 14.91
C SER A 276 2.26 19.39 13.68
N LEU A 277 2.77 19.14 12.47
CA LEU A 277 2.05 19.43 11.23
C LEU A 277 0.78 18.56 11.08
N LEU A 278 0.86 17.28 11.41
CA LEU A 278 -0.28 16.36 11.42
C LEU A 278 -1.34 16.79 12.43
N LYS A 279 -0.92 17.15 13.64
CA LYS A 279 -1.82 17.68 14.69
C LYS A 279 -2.52 18.95 14.24
N LYS A 280 -1.79 19.90 13.63
CA LYS A 280 -2.36 21.13 13.08
C LYS A 280 -3.37 20.85 11.96
N LYS A 281 -3.07 19.91 11.06
CA LYS A 281 -4.03 19.49 10.02
C LYS A 281 -5.27 18.85 10.62
N LEU A 282 -5.12 18.03 11.67
CA LEU A 282 -6.25 17.41 12.37
C LEU A 282 -7.15 18.48 13.01
N GLU A 283 -6.58 19.44 13.73
CA GLU A 283 -7.31 20.58 14.29
C GLU A 283 -8.06 21.37 13.22
N GLN A 284 -7.41 21.67 12.08
CA GLN A 284 -8.07 22.35 10.95
C GLN A 284 -9.24 21.54 10.37
N HIS A 285 -9.13 20.21 10.29
CA HIS A 285 -10.22 19.37 9.81
C HIS A 285 -11.38 19.32 10.81
N LEU A 286 -11.09 19.29 12.11
CA LEU A 286 -12.10 19.36 13.15
C LEU A 286 -12.82 20.71 13.13
N GLU A 287 -12.13 21.82 12.90
CA GLU A 287 -12.75 23.14 12.82
C GLU A 287 -13.67 23.26 11.59
N LYS A 288 -13.22 22.82 10.42
CA LYS A 288 -14.06 22.74 9.21
C LYS A 288 -15.30 21.86 9.40
N LEU A 289 -15.18 20.78 10.16
CA LEU A 289 -16.30 19.91 10.50
C LEU A 289 -17.32 20.66 11.38
N HIS A 290 -16.85 21.39 12.40
CA HIS A 290 -17.71 22.20 13.25
C HIS A 290 -18.38 23.34 12.48
N GLU A 291 -17.67 24.03 11.60
CA GLU A 291 -18.22 25.06 10.71
C GLU A 291 -19.32 24.48 9.82
N ALA A 292 -19.06 23.36 9.14
CA ALA A 292 -20.04 22.69 8.30
C ALA A 292 -21.27 22.24 9.11
N HIS A 293 -21.09 21.76 10.33
CA HIS A 293 -22.19 21.37 11.21
C HIS A 293 -23.02 22.58 11.63
N SER A 294 -22.37 23.69 12.00
CA SER A 294 -23.03 24.96 12.33
C SER A 294 -23.84 25.49 11.14
N ASP A 295 -23.28 25.47 9.94
CA ASP A 295 -23.96 25.92 8.73
C ASP A 295 -25.13 25.01 8.34
N LEU A 296 -24.98 23.68 8.51
CA LEU A 296 -26.09 22.75 8.35
C LEU A 296 -27.20 23.02 9.36
N GLN A 297 -26.86 23.35 10.61
CA GLN A 297 -27.85 23.67 11.62
C GLN A 297 -28.60 24.96 11.31
N LYS A 298 -27.89 26.03 10.92
CA LYS A 298 -28.52 27.27 10.45
C LYS A 298 -29.43 27.03 9.24
N LYS A 299 -29.02 26.17 8.30
CA LYS A 299 -29.85 25.79 7.14
C LYS A 299 -31.09 25.01 7.56
N LYS A 300 -30.99 24.12 8.56
CA LYS A 300 -32.15 23.42 9.13
C LYS A 300 -33.12 24.40 9.78
N GLU A 301 -32.62 25.30 10.63
CA GLU A 301 -33.45 26.35 11.26
C GLU A 301 -34.13 27.23 10.20
N PHE A 302 -33.41 27.61 9.14
CA PHE A 302 -33.98 28.38 8.03
C PHE A 302 -35.03 27.60 7.22
N ILE A 303 -34.83 26.29 7.03
CA ILE A 303 -35.83 25.42 6.39
C ILE A 303 -37.07 25.34 7.27
N ASP A 304 -36.91 25.16 8.58
CA ASP A 304 -38.02 25.11 9.55
C ASP A 304 -38.80 26.44 9.58
N ASP A 305 -38.13 27.59 9.40
CA ASP A 305 -38.76 28.91 9.32
C ASP A 305 -39.50 29.14 7.98
N LEU A 306 -38.97 28.58 6.88
CA LEU A 306 -39.58 28.66 5.56
C LEU A 306 -40.70 27.65 5.34
N GLU A 307 -40.72 26.57 6.11
CA GLU A 307 -41.80 25.59 6.07
C GLU A 307 -43.04 26.26 6.69
N PRO A 308 -44.09 26.56 5.88
CA PRO A 308 -45.30 27.12 6.45
C PRO A 308 -45.79 26.12 7.50
N ARG A 309 -46.08 26.59 8.73
CA ARG A 309 -46.79 25.81 9.77
C ARG A 309 -48.21 25.47 9.27
N VAL A 310 -48.31 24.62 8.26
CA VAL A 310 -49.55 24.17 7.62
C VAL A 310 -50.36 23.33 8.60
N ASP A 311 -49.73 22.78 9.64
CA ASP A 311 -50.34 21.76 10.48
C ASP A 311 -51.37 22.29 11.49
N SER A 312 -51.41 23.57 11.84
CA SER A 312 -52.42 24.04 12.82
C SER A 312 -53.71 24.53 12.18
N HIS A 313 -53.63 25.36 11.14
CA HIS A 313 -54.83 25.93 10.52
C HIS A 313 -55.50 24.95 9.56
N MET A 314 -54.73 24.21 8.75
CA MET A 314 -55.32 23.21 7.85
C MET A 314 -55.84 21.99 8.62
N SER A 315 -55.15 21.53 9.68
CA SER A 315 -55.67 20.45 10.52
C SER A 315 -56.97 20.85 11.21
N LYS A 316 -57.03 22.02 11.85
CA LYS A 316 -58.29 22.52 12.46
C LYS A 316 -59.42 22.63 11.44
N ARG A 317 -59.11 23.10 10.21
CA ARG A 317 -60.10 23.19 9.14
C ARG A 317 -60.58 21.82 8.66
N ILE A 318 -59.69 20.83 8.62
CA ILE A 318 -60.04 19.44 8.31
C ILE A 318 -60.93 18.85 9.40
N ASP A 319 -60.59 19.07 10.67
CA ASP A 319 -61.36 18.58 11.82
C ASP A 319 -62.78 19.21 11.85
N GLU A 320 -62.89 20.52 11.61
CA GLU A 320 -64.17 21.24 11.48
C GLU A 320 -65.05 20.65 10.36
N LEU A 321 -64.45 20.38 9.19
CA LEU A 321 -65.15 19.80 8.06
C LEU A 321 -65.57 18.36 8.32
N GLN A 322 -64.74 17.57 8.99
CA GLN A 322 -65.07 16.20 9.40
C GLN A 322 -66.23 16.16 10.39
N GLU A 323 -66.27 17.06 11.39
CA GLU A 323 -67.38 17.11 12.35
C GLU A 323 -68.67 17.60 11.70
N SER A 324 -68.61 18.58 10.79
CA SER A 324 -69.77 19.02 10.01
C SER A 324 -70.33 17.87 9.15
N LEU A 325 -69.46 17.08 8.54
CA LEU A 325 -69.85 15.91 7.74
C LEU A 325 -70.50 14.84 8.63
N ARG A 326 -69.92 14.56 9.80
CA ARG A 326 -70.46 13.62 10.80
C ARG A 326 -71.86 14.03 11.28
N MET A 327 -72.06 15.33 11.56
CA MET A 327 -73.37 15.87 11.93
C MET A 327 -74.39 15.71 10.82
N LYS A 328 -74.01 15.98 9.56
CA LYS A 328 -74.91 15.78 8.41
C LYS A 328 -75.24 14.31 8.18
N ASP A 329 -74.32 13.39 8.43
CA ASP A 329 -74.57 11.95 8.34
C ASP A 329 -75.56 11.47 9.42
N GLU A 330 -75.49 12.00 10.65
CA GLU A 330 -76.46 11.66 11.68
C GLU A 330 -77.84 12.28 11.40
N ASP A 331 -77.89 13.51 10.90
CA ASP A 331 -79.13 14.13 10.41
C ASP A 331 -79.73 13.31 9.26
N MET A 332 -78.90 12.85 8.33
CA MET A 332 -79.32 11.98 7.22
C MET A 332 -79.89 10.65 7.75
N LYS A 333 -79.25 10.02 8.73
CA LYS A 333 -79.77 8.82 9.40
C LYS A 333 -81.08 9.08 10.13
N GLN A 334 -81.22 10.21 10.81
CA GLN A 334 -82.47 10.58 11.47
C GLN A 334 -83.60 10.79 10.45
N MET A 335 -83.30 11.49 9.35
CA MET A 335 -84.23 11.66 8.24
C MET A 335 -84.60 10.32 7.61
N GLU A 336 -83.63 9.41 7.40
CA GLU A 336 -83.91 8.04 6.95
C GLU A 336 -84.79 7.26 7.92
N ARG A 337 -84.55 7.33 9.24
CA ARG A 337 -85.40 6.68 10.25
C ARG A 337 -86.84 7.22 10.18
N ARG A 338 -87.00 8.53 10.03
CA ARG A 338 -88.32 9.19 9.89
C ARG A 338 -89.00 8.78 8.58
N TYR A 339 -88.28 8.79 7.46
CA TYR A 339 -88.83 8.34 6.17
C TYR A 339 -89.19 6.86 6.20
N LYS A 340 -88.35 6.00 6.78
CA LYS A 340 -88.68 4.58 7.00
C LYS A 340 -89.94 4.43 7.81
N HIS A 341 -90.09 5.19 8.91
CA HIS A 341 -91.31 5.16 9.71
C HIS A 341 -92.55 5.61 8.93
N TYR A 342 -92.46 6.70 8.14
CA TYR A 342 -93.57 7.15 7.29
C TYR A 342 -93.91 6.14 6.18
N VAL A 343 -92.90 5.55 5.55
CA VAL A 343 -93.07 4.51 4.53
C VAL A 343 -93.67 3.24 5.14
N GLU A 344 -93.25 2.82 6.33
CA GLU A 344 -93.88 1.70 7.05
C GLU A 344 -95.32 2.01 7.44
N LYS A 345 -95.60 3.24 7.90
CA LYS A 345 -96.97 3.65 8.23
C LYS A 345 -97.85 3.67 6.98
N ALA A 346 -97.34 4.17 5.86
CA ALA A 346 -98.01 4.10 4.56
C ALA A 346 -98.17 2.67 4.06
N ARG A 347 -97.15 1.81 4.21
CA ARG A 347 -97.19 0.40 3.81
C ARG A 347 -98.20 -0.39 4.65
N ARG A 348 -98.23 -0.19 5.97
CA ARG A 348 -99.26 -0.76 6.85
C ARG A 348 -100.65 -0.26 6.50
N ALA A 349 -100.81 1.02 6.14
CA ALA A 349 -102.07 1.59 5.68
C ALA A 349 -102.51 1.01 4.32
N ILE A 350 -101.57 0.81 3.38
CA ILE A 350 -101.81 0.12 2.09
C ILE A 350 -102.17 -1.35 2.33
N ASP A 351 -101.46 -2.05 3.21
CA ASP A 351 -101.76 -3.44 3.59
C ASP A 351 -103.11 -3.59 4.29
N THR A 352 -103.61 -2.54 4.98
CA THR A 352 -104.97 -2.52 5.55
C THR A 352 -106.04 -2.11 4.54
N LEU A 353 -105.66 -1.53 3.41
CA LEU A 353 -106.58 -1.05 2.36
C LEU A 353 -106.62 -1.99 1.13
N ASP A 354 -105.68 -2.91 0.96
CA ASP A 354 -105.57 -3.73 -0.26
C ASP A 354 -105.06 -5.16 0.04
N PRO A 355 -105.95 -6.15 0.28
CA PRO A 355 -105.55 -7.55 0.36
C PRO A 355 -105.30 -8.08 -1.05
N GLY A 356 -104.08 -7.87 -1.53
CA GLY A 356 -103.46 -8.64 -2.59
C GLY A 356 -103.63 -8.06 -4.00
N GLN A 357 -102.55 -7.48 -4.52
CA GLN A 357 -102.24 -7.53 -5.95
C GLN A 357 -100.74 -7.38 -6.27
N SER A 358 -100.18 -8.50 -6.75
CA SER A 358 -99.21 -8.66 -7.84
C SER A 358 -97.91 -7.85 -7.91
N SER A 359 -96.81 -8.61 -7.93
CA SER A 359 -95.66 -8.52 -8.85
C SER A 359 -95.77 -7.56 -10.03
N GLN A 360 -94.80 -6.65 -10.15
CA GLN A 360 -94.31 -6.07 -11.40
C GLN A 360 -92.78 -5.89 -11.36
N PRO A 361 -92.08 -5.95 -12.51
CA PRO A 361 -90.62 -6.06 -12.60
C PRO A 361 -89.91 -4.72 -12.35
N ALA A 362 -88.67 -4.81 -11.89
CA ALA A 362 -87.80 -3.65 -11.62
C ALA A 362 -87.58 -2.76 -12.88
N PRO A 363 -87.45 -1.43 -12.70
CA PRO A 363 -87.32 -0.46 -13.78
C PRO A 363 -85.95 -0.55 -14.48
N SER A 364 -85.93 -0.27 -15.77
CA SER A 364 -84.79 -0.42 -16.72
C SER A 364 -83.46 0.19 -16.26
N GLU A 365 -83.50 1.22 -15.42
CA GLU A 365 -82.33 1.93 -14.90
C GLU A 365 -81.49 1.08 -13.93
N THR A 366 -82.15 0.24 -13.12
CA THR A 366 -81.46 -0.70 -12.22
C THR A 366 -80.71 -1.79 -12.99
N GLN A 367 -81.23 -2.19 -14.15
CA GLN A 367 -80.57 -3.15 -15.04
C GLN A 367 -79.35 -2.54 -15.75
N SER A 368 -79.42 -1.25 -16.12
CA SER A 368 -78.28 -0.50 -16.67
C SER A 368 -77.12 -0.38 -15.67
N LEU A 369 -77.42 -0.02 -14.41
CA LEU A 369 -76.41 0.06 -13.34
C LEU A 369 -75.78 -1.30 -13.04
N LYS A 370 -76.58 -2.37 -13.04
CA LYS A 370 -76.08 -3.75 -12.89
C LYS A 370 -75.13 -4.12 -14.03
N ASN A 371 -75.49 -3.77 -15.27
CA ASN A 371 -74.61 -3.98 -16.42
C ASN A 371 -73.31 -3.17 -16.31
N GLN A 372 -73.37 -1.91 -15.88
CA GLN A 372 -72.16 -1.10 -15.64
C GLN A 372 -71.26 -1.68 -14.55
N LEU A 373 -71.84 -2.17 -13.44
CA LEU A 373 -71.08 -2.79 -12.36
C LEU A 373 -70.38 -4.08 -12.84
N THR A 374 -71.08 -4.92 -13.61
CA THR A 374 -70.44 -6.11 -14.20
C THR A 374 -69.32 -5.73 -15.16
N ASN A 375 -69.47 -4.64 -15.92
CA ASN A 375 -68.44 -4.20 -16.86
C ASN A 375 -67.21 -3.63 -16.14
N LYS A 376 -67.41 -2.83 -15.08
CA LYS A 376 -66.32 -2.37 -14.21
C LYS A 376 -65.61 -3.53 -13.52
N ASN A 377 -66.34 -4.53 -13.03
CA ASN A 377 -65.74 -5.73 -12.45
C ASN A 377 -64.91 -6.50 -13.48
N ARG A 378 -65.39 -6.68 -14.73
CA ARG A 378 -64.57 -7.27 -15.82
C ARG A 378 -63.31 -6.46 -16.10
N LYS A 379 -63.41 -5.12 -16.08
CA LYS A 379 -62.25 -4.25 -16.30
C LYS A 379 -61.22 -4.36 -15.18
N ILE A 380 -61.66 -4.46 -13.92
CA ILE A 380 -60.79 -4.69 -12.76
C ILE A 380 -60.02 -6.00 -12.93
N HIS A 381 -60.71 -7.11 -13.24
CA HIS A 381 -60.06 -8.41 -13.45
C HIS A 381 -59.04 -8.38 -14.60
N SER A 382 -59.34 -7.67 -15.69
CA SER A 382 -58.40 -7.49 -16.80
C SER A 382 -57.15 -6.72 -16.38
N LEU A 383 -57.31 -5.64 -15.59
CA LEU A 383 -56.19 -4.83 -15.12
C LEU A 383 -55.32 -5.59 -14.10
N GLU A 384 -55.94 -6.35 -13.21
CA GLU A 384 -55.23 -7.21 -12.25
C GLU A 384 -54.38 -8.26 -12.97
N HIS A 385 -54.93 -8.89 -14.01
CA HIS A 385 -54.20 -9.85 -14.83
C HIS A 385 -53.05 -9.20 -15.63
N ASP A 386 -53.24 -7.98 -16.14
CA ASP A 386 -52.17 -7.25 -16.84
C ASP A 386 -51.04 -6.84 -15.88
N LEU A 387 -51.37 -6.43 -14.64
CA LEU A 387 -50.38 -6.16 -13.60
C LEU A 387 -49.60 -7.41 -13.20
N GLU A 388 -50.26 -8.56 -13.13
CA GLU A 388 -49.59 -9.82 -12.81
C GLU A 388 -48.62 -10.25 -13.92
N LYS A 389 -49.02 -10.09 -15.19
CA LYS A 389 -48.11 -10.28 -16.33
C LYS A 389 -46.95 -9.29 -16.34
N ALA A 390 -47.16 -8.06 -15.90
CA ALA A 390 -46.08 -7.06 -15.80
C ALA A 390 -45.10 -7.39 -14.66
N ARG A 391 -45.59 -7.92 -13.53
CA ARG A 391 -44.74 -8.47 -12.46
C ARG A 391 -43.90 -9.64 -12.95
N SER A 392 -44.53 -10.65 -13.55
CA SER A 392 -43.81 -11.82 -14.06
C SER A 392 -42.73 -11.47 -15.09
N ARG A 393 -42.95 -10.46 -15.94
CA ARG A 393 -41.93 -9.95 -16.87
C ARG A 393 -40.74 -9.31 -16.16
N ARG A 394 -40.98 -8.46 -15.15
CA ARG A 394 -39.91 -7.85 -14.35
C ARG A 394 -39.09 -8.92 -13.62
N ASP A 395 -39.73 -9.92 -13.03
CA ASP A 395 -39.02 -11.02 -12.36
C ASP A 395 -38.13 -11.82 -13.33
N GLN A 396 -38.59 -12.02 -14.57
CA GLN A 396 -37.81 -12.70 -15.60
C GLN A 396 -36.61 -11.84 -16.07
N GLU A 397 -36.80 -10.53 -16.21
CA GLU A 397 -35.73 -9.58 -16.53
C GLU A 397 -34.67 -9.55 -15.42
N GLU A 398 -35.08 -9.48 -14.15
CA GLU A 398 -34.19 -9.55 -12.99
C GLU A 398 -33.36 -10.83 -12.99
N LYS A 399 -33.97 -12.00 -13.26
CA LYS A 399 -33.24 -13.27 -13.37
C LYS A 399 -32.16 -13.23 -14.46
N ILE A 400 -32.47 -12.64 -15.62
CA ILE A 400 -31.51 -12.52 -16.73
C ILE A 400 -30.36 -11.58 -16.33
N ILE A 401 -30.66 -10.46 -15.67
CA ILE A 401 -29.66 -9.50 -15.21
C ILE A 401 -28.74 -10.15 -14.17
N ILE A 402 -29.30 -10.84 -13.17
CA ILE A 402 -28.53 -11.54 -12.14
C ILE A 402 -27.61 -12.60 -12.77
N ASN A 403 -28.13 -13.39 -13.70
CA ASN A 403 -27.34 -14.41 -14.39
C ASN A 403 -26.22 -13.79 -15.26
N ALA A 404 -26.51 -12.69 -15.97
CA ALA A 404 -25.50 -11.96 -16.74
C ALA A 404 -24.40 -11.39 -15.85
N TRP A 405 -24.77 -10.83 -14.70
CA TRP A 405 -23.82 -10.28 -13.73
C TRP A 405 -22.93 -11.36 -13.11
N TYR A 406 -23.51 -12.49 -12.70
CA TYR A 406 -22.76 -13.64 -12.19
C TYR A 406 -21.75 -14.17 -13.22
N ASN A 407 -22.18 -14.36 -14.47
CA ASN A 407 -21.30 -14.81 -15.55
C ASN A 407 -20.18 -13.82 -15.84
N MET A 408 -20.46 -12.51 -15.80
CA MET A 408 -19.44 -11.48 -15.96
C MET A 408 -18.44 -11.47 -14.80
N GLY A 409 -18.90 -11.64 -13.56
CA GLY A 409 -18.05 -11.78 -12.38
C GLY A 409 -17.12 -13.01 -12.47
N MET A 410 -17.65 -14.14 -12.93
CA MET A 410 -16.85 -15.35 -13.18
C MET A 410 -15.82 -15.16 -14.30
N ALA A 411 -16.16 -14.49 -15.39
CA ALA A 411 -15.22 -14.18 -16.46
C ALA A 411 -14.07 -13.27 -15.99
N LEU A 412 -14.36 -12.27 -15.15
CA LEU A 412 -13.34 -11.40 -14.54
C LEU A 412 -12.43 -12.17 -13.58
N HIS A 413 -13.00 -13.02 -12.72
CA HIS A 413 -12.22 -13.88 -11.81
C HIS A 413 -11.30 -14.84 -12.58
N GLN A 414 -11.79 -15.46 -13.66
CA GLN A 414 -10.96 -16.33 -14.51
C GLN A 414 -9.82 -15.56 -15.16
N LYS A 415 -10.07 -14.34 -15.65
CA LYS A 415 -9.02 -13.49 -16.23
C LYS A 415 -7.92 -13.16 -15.21
N VAL A 416 -8.29 -12.78 -13.99
CA VAL A 416 -7.34 -12.51 -12.90
C VAL A 416 -6.57 -13.76 -12.48
N ALA A 417 -7.22 -14.94 -12.48
CA ALA A 417 -6.55 -16.20 -12.18
C ALA A 417 -5.56 -16.62 -13.30
N VAL A 418 -5.89 -16.36 -14.57
CA VAL A 418 -4.99 -16.59 -15.70
C VAL A 418 -3.78 -15.65 -15.64
N ASP A 419 -4.00 -14.37 -15.34
CA ASP A 419 -2.91 -13.38 -15.20
C ASP A 419 -1.96 -13.73 -14.03
N ARG A 420 -2.42 -14.47 -13.01
CA ARG A 420 -1.60 -14.98 -11.90
C ARG A 420 -0.88 -16.31 -12.17
N SER A 421 -1.33 -17.08 -13.16
CA SER A 421 -0.74 -18.38 -13.53
C SER A 421 0.13 -18.31 -14.79
N GLY A 422 0.23 -17.13 -15.43
CA GLY A 422 1.19 -16.87 -16.51
C GLY A 422 2.63 -16.89 -16.00
N SER A 423 3.47 -17.73 -16.62
CA SER A 423 4.91 -17.81 -16.39
C SER A 423 5.59 -16.42 -16.50
N PRO A 424 6.50 -16.04 -15.57
CA PRO A 424 7.01 -14.67 -15.41
C PRO A 424 8.06 -14.25 -16.46
N GLY A 425 7.92 -14.69 -17.72
CA GLY A 425 8.93 -14.48 -18.78
C GLY A 425 8.42 -13.95 -20.12
N GLN A 426 7.12 -13.77 -20.31
CA GLN A 426 6.58 -13.20 -21.55
C GLN A 426 5.59 -12.07 -21.24
N ALA A 427 6.12 -10.87 -21.04
CA ALA A 427 5.33 -9.66 -21.19
C ALA A 427 4.88 -9.56 -22.65
N GLN A 428 3.63 -9.96 -22.91
CA GLN A 428 3.00 -9.78 -24.22
C GLN A 428 2.96 -8.28 -24.53
N SER A 429 3.64 -7.85 -25.59
CA SER A 429 3.65 -6.43 -25.97
C SER A 429 2.23 -5.97 -26.29
N PHE A 430 1.91 -4.69 -26.05
CA PHE A 430 0.60 -4.09 -26.31
C PHE A 430 0.05 -4.43 -27.71
N LEU A 431 0.94 -4.51 -28.71
CA LEU A 431 0.60 -4.90 -30.08
C LEU A 431 0.21 -6.38 -30.22
N ALA A 432 0.79 -7.28 -29.43
CA ALA A 432 0.40 -8.70 -29.40
C ALA A 432 -1.00 -8.87 -28.76
N GLN A 433 -1.29 -8.10 -27.71
CA GLN A 433 -2.61 -8.07 -27.07
C GLN A 433 -3.68 -7.45 -28.00
N GLN A 434 -3.31 -6.43 -28.76
CA GLN A 434 -4.17 -5.85 -29.81
C GLN A 434 -4.41 -6.82 -30.98
N ARG A 435 -3.42 -7.64 -31.35
CA ARG A 435 -3.58 -8.71 -32.33
C ARG A 435 -4.55 -9.81 -31.84
N GLN A 436 -4.43 -10.27 -30.60
CA GLN A 436 -5.33 -11.30 -30.08
C GLN A 436 -6.79 -10.82 -29.94
N SER A 437 -7.00 -9.58 -29.50
CA SER A 437 -8.35 -8.99 -29.41
C SER A 437 -9.00 -8.77 -30.78
N THR A 438 -8.21 -8.41 -31.80
CA THR A 438 -8.70 -8.33 -33.19
C THR A 438 -9.00 -9.70 -33.79
N TYR A 439 -8.20 -10.73 -33.48
CA TYR A 439 -8.49 -12.13 -33.86
C TYR A 439 -9.77 -12.66 -33.17
N ALA A 440 -9.97 -12.37 -31.88
CA ALA A 440 -11.18 -12.77 -31.15
C ALA A 440 -12.45 -12.11 -31.71
N ARG A 441 -12.39 -10.83 -32.09
CA ARG A 441 -13.51 -10.13 -32.75
C ARG A 441 -13.81 -10.69 -34.15
N ARG A 442 -12.80 -11.05 -34.94
CA ARG A 442 -13.00 -11.74 -36.23
C ARG A 442 -13.64 -13.11 -36.07
N GLY A 443 -13.27 -13.87 -35.04
CA GLY A 443 -13.87 -15.19 -34.77
C GLY A 443 -15.34 -15.14 -34.33
N LEU A 444 -15.77 -14.06 -33.65
CA LEU A 444 -17.18 -13.83 -33.33
C LEU A 444 -17.99 -13.43 -34.57
N SER A 445 -17.40 -12.64 -35.46
CA SER A 445 -18.03 -12.27 -36.74
C SER A 445 -18.20 -13.47 -37.67
N SER A 446 -17.23 -14.40 -37.72
CA SER A 446 -17.35 -15.62 -38.52
C SER A 446 -18.39 -16.60 -37.95
N ARG A 447 -18.54 -16.68 -36.62
CA ARG A 447 -19.62 -17.46 -35.99
C ARG A 447 -21.01 -16.87 -36.24
N LEU A 448 -21.14 -15.55 -36.30
CA LEU A 448 -22.40 -14.89 -36.64
C LEU A 448 -22.76 -15.06 -38.12
N GLN A 449 -21.77 -15.04 -39.03
CA GLN A 449 -21.97 -15.36 -40.45
C GLN A 449 -22.35 -16.82 -40.68
N ALA A 450 -21.67 -17.77 -40.02
CA ALA A 450 -22.00 -19.20 -40.11
C ALA A 450 -23.41 -19.52 -39.59
N ARG A 451 -23.91 -18.73 -38.62
CA ARG A 451 -25.27 -18.89 -38.08
C ARG A 451 -26.35 -18.35 -39.04
N GLN A 452 -26.05 -17.32 -39.83
CA GLN A 452 -26.94 -16.82 -40.88
C GLN A 452 -26.96 -17.70 -42.15
N GLU A 453 -25.85 -18.39 -42.45
CA GLU A 453 -25.80 -19.34 -43.58
C GLU A 453 -26.49 -20.67 -43.25
N GLY A 454 -26.47 -21.11 -41.98
CA GLY A 454 -27.20 -22.29 -41.52
C GLY A 454 -28.74 -22.15 -41.56
N GLU A 455 -29.28 -20.93 -41.44
CA GLU A 455 -30.74 -20.69 -41.51
C GLU A 455 -31.28 -20.67 -42.95
N LYS A 456 -30.42 -20.60 -43.98
CA LYS A 456 -30.85 -20.63 -45.39
C LYS A 456 -30.99 -22.04 -46.00
N LEU A 457 -30.46 -23.07 -45.34
CA LEU A 457 -30.50 -24.47 -45.82
C LEU A 457 -31.67 -25.30 -45.27
N GLY A 458 -32.55 -24.70 -44.45
CA GLY A 458 -33.70 -25.36 -43.82
C GLY A 458 -35.05 -25.09 -44.47
N LYS A 459 -35.09 -24.72 -45.76
CA LYS A 459 -36.32 -24.59 -46.54
C LYS A 459 -36.20 -25.34 -47.87
N ILE A 460 -36.27 -26.66 -47.79
CA ILE A 460 -36.81 -27.54 -48.84
C ILE A 460 -37.76 -28.50 -48.13
#